data_AF-A0A6N8JIL0-F1
#
_entry.id   AF-A0A6N8JIL0-F1
#
_cell.length_a   1.000
_cell.length_b   1.000
_cell.length_c   1.000
_cell.angle_alpha   90.00
_cell.angle_beta   90.00
_cell.angle_gamma   90.00
#
_symmetry.space_group_name_H-M   'P 1'
#
loop_
_entity.id
_entity.type
_entity.pdbx_description
1 polymer ?
#
loop_
_entity_poly.entity_id
_entity_poly.type
_entity_poly.pdbx_seq_one_letter_code
_entity_poly.pdbx_strand_id
1 'polypeptide(L)' 'MGRGDIKTKKGKIFSGSFGKSRPAKPAKAAAEKKAAAAAKQA' A
#
# COMPACT_ATOMS: atom_id res chain seq x y z
N MET A 1 5.60 8.89 8.73
CA MET A 1 6.55 7.86 8.24
C MET A 1 7.23 8.36 6.99
N GLY A 2 8.54 8.54 7.07
CA GLY A 2 9.36 9.24 6.08
C GLY A 2 9.85 8.35 4.94
N ARG A 3 10.86 8.82 4.19
CA ARG A 3 11.51 8.06 3.11
C ARG A 3 12.36 6.89 3.61
N GLY A 4 12.77 6.89 4.88
CA GLY A 4 13.56 5.80 5.48
C GLY A 4 12.74 4.60 5.96
N ASP A 5 11.43 4.75 6.11
CA ASP A 5 10.60 3.70 6.73
C ASP A 5 10.20 2.63 5.72
N ILE A 6 11.04 1.60 5.56
CA ILE A 6 10.87 0.49 4.58
C ILE A 6 9.53 -0.26 4.75
N LYS A 7 8.90 -0.21 5.92
CA LYS A 7 7.59 -0.84 6.12
C LYS A 7 6.48 -0.10 5.36
N THR A 8 6.66 1.18 5.06
CA THR A 8 5.65 2.03 4.44
C THR A 8 5.75 2.08 2.92
N LYS A 9 4.65 2.43 2.26
CA LYS A 9 4.64 2.62 0.80
C LYS A 9 5.67 3.66 0.36
N LYS A 10 5.79 4.79 1.08
CA LYS A 10 6.77 5.86 0.78
C LYS A 10 8.21 5.38 0.93
N GLY A 11 8.56 4.72 2.03
CA GLY A 11 9.90 4.19 2.22
C GLY A 11 10.27 3.09 1.22
N LYS A 12 9.31 2.23 0.87
CA LYS A 12 9.50 1.26 -0.22
C LYS A 12 9.76 1.94 -1.56
N ILE A 13 8.99 2.96 -1.94
CA ILE A 13 9.20 3.70 -3.19
C ILE A 13 10.62 4.25 -3.25
N PHE A 14 11.07 4.86 -2.15
CA PHE A 14 12.40 5.44 -2.07
C PHE A 14 13.52 4.40 -2.15
N SER A 15 13.34 3.23 -1.51
CA SER A 15 14.34 2.14 -1.57
C SER A 15 14.23 1.24 -2.81
N GLY A 16 13.24 1.46 -3.68
CA GLY A 16 12.99 0.62 -4.87
C GLY A 16 12.40 -0.76 -4.58
N SER A 17 12.33 -1.23 -3.33
CA SER A 17 11.94 -2.60 -2.98
C SER A 17 10.42 -2.85 -2.91
N PHE A 18 9.95 -4.01 -3.39
CA PHE A 18 8.53 -4.37 -3.36
C PHE A 18 8.10 -5.08 -2.05
N GLY A 19 6.80 -5.27 -1.86
CA GLY A 19 6.24 -6.18 -0.84
C GLY A 19 4.83 -5.77 -0.45
N LYS A 20 4.35 -6.20 0.72
CA LYS A 20 2.93 -6.08 1.11
C LYS A 20 2.34 -4.67 0.96
N SER A 21 3.10 -3.63 1.33
CA SER A 21 2.65 -2.22 1.21
C SER A 21 2.89 -1.57 -0.16
N ARG A 22 3.78 -2.13 -1.01
CA ARG A 22 3.99 -1.71 -2.41
C ARG A 22 4.17 -2.95 -3.30
N PRO A 23 3.07 -3.60 -3.73
CA PRO A 23 3.13 -4.79 -4.56
C PRO A 23 3.55 -4.43 -6.00
N ALA A 24 4.23 -5.35 -6.69
CA ALA A 24 4.73 -5.14 -8.05
C ALA A 24 3.62 -5.23 -9.11
N LYS A 25 2.65 -6.12 -8.88
CA LYS A 25 1.40 -6.21 -9.64
C LYS A 25 0.26 -5.76 -8.74
N PRO A 26 -0.81 -5.14 -9.27
CA PRO A 26 -2.00 -4.89 -8.48
C PRO A 26 -2.51 -6.23 -7.96
N ALA A 27 -2.32 -6.50 -6.66
CA ALA A 27 -2.87 -7.69 -6.04
C ALA A 27 -4.40 -7.54 -6.06
N LYS A 28 -5.11 -8.50 -6.67
CA LYS A 28 -6.58 -8.51 -6.75
C LYS A 28 -7.24 -8.27 -5.37
N ALA A 29 -6.60 -8.74 -4.30
CA ALA A 29 -7.05 -8.56 -2.91
C ALA A 29 -6.91 -7.13 -2.32
N ALA A 30 -6.16 -6.22 -2.94
CA ALA A 30 -6.07 -4.83 -2.48
C ALA A 30 -7.25 -3.96 -2.97
N ALA A 31 -7.97 -4.41 -4.00
CA ALA A 31 -9.21 -3.79 -4.44
C ALA A 31 -10.34 -4.00 -3.41
N GLU A 32 -10.37 -5.15 -2.75
CA GLU A 32 -11.39 -5.50 -1.75
C GLU A 32 -11.30 -4.63 -0.48
N LYS A 33 -10.08 -4.31 -0.02
CA LYS A 33 -9.91 -3.43 1.16
C LYS A 33 -10.13 -1.96 0.87
N LYS A 34 -10.03 -1.51 -0.39
CA LYS A 34 -10.37 -0.13 -0.75
C LYS A 34 -11.88 0.05 -0.91
N ALA A 35 -12.62 -1.01 -1.24
CA ALA A 35 -14.08 -1.01 -1.24
C ALA A 35 -14.68 -1.00 0.18
N ALA A 36 -14.09 -1.72 1.13
CA ALA A 36 -14.59 -1.78 2.51
C ALA A 36 -14.38 -0.49 3.33
N ALA A 37 -13.45 0.38 2.93
CA ALA A 37 -13.19 1.67 3.59
C ALA A 37 -14.05 2.82 3.04
N ALA A 38 -14.68 2.65 1.87
CA ALA A 38 -15.54 3.67 1.26
C ALA A 38 -17.00 3.59 1.73
N ALA A 39 -17.41 2.51 2.39
CA ALA A 39 -18.80 2.28 2.84
C ALA A 39 -19.08 2.70 4.29
N LYS A 40 -18.17 3.42 4.96
CA LYS A 40 -18.36 3.94 6.34
C LYS A 40 -18.26 5.47 6.46
N GLN A 41 -18.41 6.17 5.34
CA GLN A 41 -18.62 7.62 5.32
C GLN A 41 -19.86 7.93 4.50
N ALA A 42 -21.02 7.55 5.04
CA ALA A 42 -22.34 8.06 4.70
C ALA A 42 -23.16 8.07 5.99
#